data_AF-A9VLE9-F1
#
_entry.id   AF-A9VLE9-F1
#
_cell.length_a   1.000
_cell.length_b   1.000
_cell.length_c   1.000
_cell.angle_alpha   90.00
_cell.angle_beta   90.00
_cell.angle_gamma   90.00
#
_symmetry.space_group_name_H-M   'P 1'
#
loop_
_entity.id
_entity.type
_entity.pdbx_description
1 polymer ?
#
loop_
_entity_poly.entity_id
_entity_poly.type
_entity_poly.pdbx_seq_one_letter_code
_entity_poly.pdbx_strand_id
1 'polypeptide(L)'
;MDNRKETTVSVSMVKLNVYSFFIIFALAIGIGYLHALFSGEFQIEITLPIMFLLIIGMIILVCIHEAIHLIGFRYIGDVPWSELKWGVNLKLGAAYAHSKQVITVKQMKTVLMLPFLPTGILPIVLGLAMNLEPLSFLGILLTAGCIGDIALYKKVSKFPDDALVKDHPSKPQFTVYE
;
A
#
# COMPACT_ATOMS: atom_id res chain seq x y z
N MET A 1 4.21 7.18 34.44
CA MET A 1 3.97 6.89 33.02
C MET A 1 4.50 5.49 32.76
N ASP A 2 3.75 4.41 32.63
CA ASP A 2 2.40 3.95 32.96
C ASP A 2 2.53 2.44 32.65
N ASN A 3 1.99 1.53 33.47
CA ASN A 3 2.24 0.06 33.41
C ASN A 3 1.58 -0.62 32.19
N ARG A 4 1.61 0.02 31.02
CA ARG A 4 1.03 -0.47 29.79
C ARG A 4 1.85 -1.60 29.23
N LYS A 5 1.18 -2.64 28.77
CA LYS A 5 1.84 -3.78 28.15
C LYS A 5 2.26 -3.38 26.74
N GLU A 6 3.56 -3.46 26.48
CA GLU A 6 4.12 -3.17 25.16
C GLU A 6 4.18 -4.43 24.31
N THR A 7 3.54 -4.39 23.14
CA THR A 7 3.60 -5.49 22.17
C THR A 7 4.15 -4.97 20.84
N THR A 8 5.27 -5.54 20.39
CA THR A 8 5.83 -5.25 19.06
C THR A 8 5.19 -6.15 18.01
N VAL A 9 4.70 -5.56 16.92
CA VAL A 9 4.23 -6.28 15.75
C VAL A 9 5.10 -5.94 14.55
N SER A 10 5.56 -6.96 13.82
CA SER A 10 6.39 -6.79 12.63
C SER A 10 6.00 -7.78 11.53
N VAL A 11 6.41 -7.46 10.29
CA VAL A 11 6.21 -8.31 9.12
C VAL A 11 7.54 -8.57 8.41
N SER A 12 7.62 -9.72 7.73
CA SER A 12 8.79 -10.11 6.95
C SER A 12 8.61 -9.68 5.50
N MET A 13 9.43 -8.72 5.03
CA MET A 13 9.37 -8.23 3.65
C MET A 13 9.61 -9.34 2.63
N VAL A 14 10.48 -10.30 2.92
CA VAL A 14 10.72 -11.44 2.02
C VAL A 14 9.43 -12.25 1.80
N LYS A 15 8.71 -12.59 2.88
CA LYS A 15 7.43 -13.32 2.78
C LYS A 15 6.38 -12.51 2.02
N LEU A 16 6.31 -11.21 2.32
CA LEU A 16 5.36 -10.32 1.65
C LEU A 16 5.63 -10.22 0.15
N ASN A 17 6.89 -10.07 -0.26
CA ASN A 17 7.27 -10.02 -1.67
C ASN A 17 6.91 -11.32 -2.41
N VAL A 18 7.09 -12.48 -1.77
CA VAL A 18 6.63 -13.77 -2.32
C VAL A 18 5.12 -13.79 -2.50
N TYR A 19 4.35 -13.32 -1.50
CA TYR A 19 2.90 -13.23 -1.64
C TYR A 19 2.48 -12.23 -2.73
N SER A 20 3.11 -11.05 -2.80
CA SER A 20 2.87 -10.07 -3.86
C SER A 20 3.10 -10.66 -5.25
N PHE A 21 4.15 -11.46 -5.43
CA PHE A 21 4.42 -12.13 -6.71
C PHE A 21 3.24 -13.01 -7.16
N PHE A 22 2.72 -13.86 -6.26
CA PHE A 22 1.56 -14.71 -6.58
C PHE A 22 0.27 -13.90 -6.79
N ILE A 23 0.06 -12.83 -6.01
CA ILE A 23 -1.08 -11.94 -6.17
C ILE A 23 -1.04 -11.24 -7.53
N ILE A 24 0.13 -10.72 -7.94
CA ILE A 24 0.32 -10.10 -9.26
C ILE A 24 -0.04 -11.09 -10.35
N PHE A 25 0.46 -12.33 -10.27
CA PHE A 25 0.18 -13.34 -11.29
C PHE A 25 -1.30 -13.69 -11.37
N ALA A 26 -1.95 -13.91 -10.22
CA ALA A 26 -3.38 -14.22 -10.17
C ALA A 26 -4.24 -13.07 -10.70
N LEU A 27 -3.93 -11.82 -10.31
CA LEU A 27 -4.63 -10.63 -10.80
C LEU A 27 -4.36 -10.38 -12.28
N ALA A 28 -3.12 -10.55 -12.76
CA ALA A 28 -2.79 -10.36 -14.17
C ALA A 28 -3.57 -11.31 -15.08
N ILE A 29 -3.73 -12.59 -14.67
CA ILE A 29 -4.58 -13.55 -15.38
C ILE A 29 -6.04 -13.10 -15.37
N GLY A 30 -6.58 -12.79 -14.19
CA GLY A 30 -8.00 -12.44 -14.05
C GLY A 30 -8.36 -11.16 -14.80
N ILE A 31 -7.57 -10.11 -14.65
CA ILE A 31 -7.79 -8.81 -15.30
C ILE A 31 -7.48 -8.88 -16.79
N GLY A 32 -6.45 -9.62 -17.21
CA GLY A 32 -6.17 -9.85 -18.63
C GLY A 32 -7.31 -10.60 -19.33
N TYR A 33 -7.91 -11.58 -18.65
CA TYR A 33 -9.12 -12.25 -19.14
C TYR A 33 -10.30 -11.29 -19.30
N LEU A 34 -10.51 -10.37 -18.33
CA LEU A 34 -11.56 -9.34 -18.44
C LEU A 34 -11.32 -8.39 -19.60
N HIS A 35 -10.07 -7.97 -19.85
CA HIS A 35 -9.74 -7.17 -21.04
C HIS A 35 -10.11 -7.92 -22.33
N ALA A 36 -9.70 -9.19 -22.47
CA ALA A 36 -10.04 -10.01 -23.63
C ALA A 36 -11.56 -10.19 -23.83
N LEU A 37 -12.32 -10.31 -22.73
CA LEU A 37 -13.78 -10.38 -22.80
C LEU A 37 -14.42 -9.07 -23.27
N PHE A 38 -13.88 -7.91 -22.88
CA PHE A 38 -14.44 -6.61 -23.24
C PHE A 38 -14.01 -6.12 -24.62
N SER A 39 -12.78 -6.39 -25.02
CA SER A 39 -12.25 -6.02 -26.34
C SER A 39 -12.65 -7.02 -27.44
N GLY A 40 -12.95 -8.27 -27.08
CA GLY A 40 -13.15 -9.37 -28.03
C GLY A 40 -11.84 -9.90 -28.64
N GLU A 41 -10.70 -9.34 -28.24
CA GLU A 41 -9.38 -9.69 -28.75
C GLU A 41 -8.36 -9.78 -27.61
N PHE A 42 -7.44 -10.74 -27.71
CA PHE A 42 -6.31 -10.83 -26.79
C PHE A 42 -5.07 -10.26 -27.48
N GLN A 43 -4.70 -9.02 -27.15
CA GLN A 43 -3.52 -8.38 -27.71
C GLN A 43 -2.69 -7.76 -26.59
N ILE A 44 -1.54 -8.36 -26.28
CA ILE A 44 -0.56 -7.79 -25.36
C ILE A 44 0.49 -7.05 -26.19
N GLU A 45 0.47 -5.71 -26.14
CA GLU A 45 1.50 -4.88 -26.77
C GLU A 45 2.55 -4.47 -25.73
N ILE A 46 3.80 -4.93 -25.93
CA ILE A 46 4.95 -4.53 -25.12
C ILE A 46 5.92 -3.75 -26.01
N THR A 47 5.88 -2.43 -25.89
CA THR A 47 6.84 -1.54 -26.56
C THR A 47 7.67 -0.76 -25.55
N LEU A 48 8.85 -0.29 -25.96
CA LEU A 48 9.72 0.54 -25.11
C LEU A 48 9.01 1.79 -24.57
N PRO A 49 8.20 2.54 -25.35
CA PRO A 49 7.44 3.67 -24.81
C PRO A 49 6.44 3.25 -23.72
N ILE A 50 5.72 2.15 -23.91
CA ILE A 50 4.78 1.63 -22.91
C ILE A 50 5.52 1.25 -21.63
N MET A 51 6.67 0.57 -21.75
CA MET A 51 7.51 0.23 -20.59
C MET A 51 7.98 1.47 -19.83
N PHE A 52 8.40 2.52 -20.54
CA PHE A 52 8.84 3.77 -19.92
C PHE A 52 7.69 4.49 -19.19
N LEU A 53 6.51 4.55 -19.81
CA LEU A 53 5.30 5.10 -19.20
C LEU A 53 4.89 4.30 -17.96
N LEU A 54 4.98 2.97 -17.99
CA LEU A 54 4.72 2.12 -16.83
C LEU A 54 5.66 2.44 -15.66
N ILE A 55 6.96 2.59 -15.91
CA ILE A 55 7.94 2.93 -14.87
C ILE A 55 7.64 4.30 -14.25
N ILE A 56 7.37 5.31 -15.09
CA ILE A 56 7.02 6.66 -14.62
C ILE A 56 5.72 6.62 -13.81
N GLY A 57 4.69 5.95 -14.35
CA GLY A 57 3.40 5.78 -13.68
C GLY A 57 3.53 5.09 -12.33
N MET A 58 4.41 4.08 -12.24
CA MET A 58 4.71 3.40 -10.98
C MET A 58 5.31 4.37 -9.95
N ILE A 59 6.37 5.10 -10.32
CA ILE A 59 7.02 6.07 -9.42
C ILE A 59 6.00 7.10 -8.92
N ILE A 60 5.18 7.64 -9.83
CA ILE A 60 4.15 8.62 -9.49
C ILE A 60 3.12 8.02 -8.51
N LEU A 61 2.57 6.83 -8.80
CA LEU A 61 1.55 6.22 -7.95
C LEU A 61 2.09 5.78 -6.58
N VAL A 62 3.35 5.36 -6.47
CA VAL A 62 3.96 5.09 -5.16
C VAL A 62 4.15 6.38 -4.37
N CYS A 63 4.58 7.46 -5.00
CA CYS A 63 4.63 8.76 -4.32
C CYS A 63 3.24 9.21 -3.85
N ILE A 64 2.20 9.01 -4.68
CA ILE A 64 0.81 9.30 -4.30
C ILE A 64 0.34 8.39 -3.16
N HIS A 65 0.69 7.11 -3.19
CA HIS A 65 0.35 6.13 -2.16
C HIS A 65 0.87 6.58 -0.78
N GLU A 66 2.17 6.89 -0.69
CA GLU A 66 2.74 7.37 0.57
C GLU A 66 2.19 8.74 0.97
N ALA A 67 1.92 9.63 0.01
CA ALA A 67 1.29 10.92 0.31
C ALA A 67 -0.12 10.75 0.93
N ILE A 68 -0.89 9.77 0.47
CA ILE A 68 -2.21 9.45 1.05
C ILE A 68 -2.07 8.94 2.48
N HIS A 69 -1.06 8.12 2.79
CA HIS A 69 -0.74 7.74 4.18
C HIS A 69 -0.45 8.98 5.05
N LEU A 70 0.38 9.92 4.57
CA LEU A 70 0.69 11.16 5.30
C LEU A 70 -0.55 12.02 5.53
N ILE A 71 -1.42 12.17 4.51
CA ILE A 71 -2.72 12.85 4.63
C ILE A 71 -3.58 12.15 5.68
N GLY A 72 -3.59 10.81 5.68
CA GLY A 72 -4.26 10.00 6.69
C GLY A 72 -3.75 10.29 8.09
N PHE A 73 -2.44 10.23 8.32
CA PHE A 73 -1.85 10.57 9.61
C PHE A 73 -2.20 12.00 10.03
N ARG A 74 -2.19 12.96 9.10
CA ARG A 74 -2.52 14.35 9.40
C ARG A 74 -3.97 14.53 9.86
N TYR A 75 -4.94 14.02 9.08
CA TYR A 75 -6.35 14.36 9.26
C TYR A 75 -7.15 13.33 10.05
N ILE A 76 -6.72 12.07 10.06
CA ILE A 76 -7.34 11.01 10.87
C ILE A 76 -6.57 10.84 12.19
N GLY A 77 -5.24 10.87 12.14
CA GLY A 77 -4.39 10.74 13.32
C GLY A 77 -4.17 12.04 14.11
N ASP A 78 -4.61 13.18 13.57
CA ASP A 78 -4.32 14.54 14.07
C ASP A 78 -2.81 14.82 14.31
N VAL A 79 -1.95 14.17 13.53
CA VAL A 79 -0.50 14.32 13.66
C VAL A 79 -0.05 15.58 12.93
N PRO A 80 0.67 16.53 13.56
CA PRO A 80 1.17 17.72 12.88
C PRO A 80 2.12 17.37 11.73
N TRP A 81 2.09 18.13 10.63
CA TRP A 81 2.97 17.91 9.48
C TRP A 81 4.48 17.88 9.84
N SER A 82 4.91 18.62 10.85
CA SER A 82 6.30 18.62 11.36
C SER A 82 6.72 17.27 11.99
N GLU A 83 5.73 16.47 12.41
CA GLU A 83 5.91 15.15 13.02
C GLU A 83 5.74 14.00 12.03
N LEU A 84 5.47 14.31 10.76
CA LEU A 84 5.40 13.34 9.68
C LEU A 84 6.72 13.27 8.92
N LYS A 85 7.06 12.07 8.47
CA LYS A 85 8.24 11.79 7.66
C LYS A 85 7.89 10.85 6.52
N TRP A 86 8.63 10.96 5.43
CA TRP A 86 8.58 9.99 4.35
C TRP A 86 9.98 9.72 3.81
N GLY A 87 10.14 8.62 3.11
CA GLY A 87 11.40 8.28 2.47
C GLY A 87 11.34 6.99 1.68
N VAL A 88 12.51 6.52 1.26
CA VAL A 88 12.67 5.26 0.52
C VAL A 88 13.73 4.42 1.20
N ASN A 89 13.43 3.13 1.39
CA ASN A 89 14.37 2.13 1.86
C ASN A 89 14.65 1.13 0.73
N LEU A 90 15.67 1.43 -0.08
CA LEU A 90 16.05 0.60 -1.24
C LEU A 90 16.46 -0.82 -0.84
N LYS A 91 16.99 -1.03 0.38
CA LYS A 91 17.32 -2.38 0.87
C LYS A 91 16.09 -3.24 1.09
N LEU A 92 14.97 -2.61 1.48
CA LEU A 92 13.68 -3.27 1.64
C LEU A 92 12.82 -3.20 0.36
N GLY A 93 13.25 -2.42 -0.63
CA GLY A 93 12.51 -2.20 -1.88
C GLY A 93 11.19 -1.45 -1.68
N ALA A 94 11.10 -0.58 -0.67
CA ALA A 94 9.84 0.07 -0.28
C ALA A 94 10.02 1.58 -0.05
N ALA A 95 9.03 2.37 -0.45
CA ALA A 95 8.80 3.70 0.10
C ALA A 95 8.09 3.59 1.45
N TYR A 96 8.10 4.64 2.25
CA TYR A 96 7.38 4.67 3.51
C TYR A 96 6.95 6.08 3.90
N ALA A 97 5.78 6.17 4.51
CA ALA A 97 5.27 7.28 5.30
C ALA A 97 5.27 6.90 6.79
N HIS A 98 5.64 7.84 7.65
CA HIS A 98 5.87 7.60 9.06
C HIS A 98 5.32 8.74 9.93
N SER A 99 4.66 8.39 11.04
CA SER A 99 4.30 9.30 12.12
C SER A 99 5.22 9.11 13.33
N LYS A 100 5.87 10.19 13.80
CA LYS A 100 6.65 10.17 15.04
C LYS A 100 5.76 10.09 16.30
N GLN A 101 4.52 10.56 16.20
CA GLN A 101 3.54 10.54 17.28
C GLN A 101 2.76 9.22 17.31
N VAL A 102 2.24 8.91 18.50
CA VAL A 102 1.32 7.79 18.68
C VAL A 102 -0.07 8.14 18.16
N ILE A 103 -0.75 7.17 17.57
CA ILE A 103 -2.16 7.26 17.20
C ILE A 103 -2.91 6.03 17.71
N THR A 104 -4.23 6.06 17.75
CA THR A 104 -5.02 4.88 18.16
C THR A 104 -4.96 3.76 17.11
N VAL A 105 -5.20 2.51 17.51
CA VAL A 105 -5.34 1.36 16.61
C VAL A 105 -6.41 1.63 15.55
N LYS A 106 -7.55 2.23 15.94
CA LYS A 106 -8.61 2.60 14.99
C LYS A 106 -8.12 3.57 13.91
N GLN A 107 -7.38 4.60 14.29
CA GLN A 107 -6.79 5.55 13.34
C GLN A 107 -5.78 4.85 12.45
N MET A 108 -4.87 4.04 13.03
CA MET A 108 -3.84 3.32 12.28
C MET A 108 -4.44 2.36 11.24
N LYS A 109 -5.46 1.58 11.62
CA LYS A 109 -6.21 0.70 10.70
C LYS A 109 -6.76 1.46 9.50
N THR A 110 -7.28 2.66 9.74
CA THR A 110 -7.84 3.50 8.69
C THR A 110 -6.72 4.00 7.78
N VAL A 111 -5.67 4.61 8.34
CA VAL A 111 -4.52 5.15 7.59
C VAL A 111 -3.92 4.10 6.66
N LEU A 112 -3.62 2.90 7.20
CA LEU A 112 -3.05 1.78 6.42
C LEU A 112 -3.86 1.42 5.18
N MET A 113 -5.18 1.49 5.25
CA MET A 113 -6.04 1.06 4.14
C MET A 113 -6.40 2.19 3.18
N LEU A 114 -6.10 3.46 3.50
CA LEU A 114 -6.48 4.60 2.67
C LEU A 114 -5.97 4.52 1.24
N PRO A 115 -4.70 4.16 0.96
CA PRO A 115 -4.21 4.20 -0.41
C PRO A 115 -4.71 3.03 -1.27
N PHE A 116 -5.15 1.93 -0.65
CA PHE A 116 -5.49 0.69 -1.34
C PHE A 116 -6.48 0.90 -2.49
N LEU A 117 -7.57 1.63 -2.21
CA LEU A 117 -8.60 1.92 -3.21
C LEU A 117 -8.10 2.89 -4.30
N PRO A 118 -7.63 4.12 -3.98
CA PRO A 118 -7.25 5.10 -5.00
C PRO A 118 -6.00 4.74 -5.81
N THR A 119 -5.01 4.03 -5.25
CA THR A 119 -3.77 3.69 -5.97
C THR A 119 -3.74 2.27 -6.51
N GLY A 120 -4.48 1.35 -5.90
CA GLY A 120 -4.53 -0.06 -6.33
C GLY A 120 -5.74 -0.35 -7.21
N ILE A 121 -6.94 -0.30 -6.62
CA ILE A 121 -8.18 -0.74 -7.27
C ILE A 121 -8.65 0.25 -8.35
N LEU A 122 -8.58 1.56 -8.10
CA LEU A 122 -9.08 2.56 -9.03
C LEU A 122 -8.37 2.52 -10.40
N PRO A 123 -7.03 2.40 -10.50
CA PRO A 123 -6.38 2.22 -11.80
C PRO A 123 -6.81 0.94 -12.53
N ILE A 124 -7.10 -0.16 -11.82
CA ILE A 124 -7.65 -1.38 -12.44
C ILE A 124 -9.02 -1.09 -13.07
N VAL A 125 -9.91 -0.44 -12.32
CA VAL A 125 -11.26 -0.13 -12.80
C VAL A 125 -11.21 0.82 -14.00
N LEU A 126 -10.40 1.87 -13.92
CA LEU A 126 -10.24 2.83 -15.02
C LEU A 126 -9.59 2.18 -16.25
N GLY A 127 -8.58 1.33 -16.04
CA GLY A 127 -7.93 0.60 -17.12
C GLY A 127 -8.91 -0.31 -17.85
N LEU A 128 -9.73 -1.07 -17.13
CA LEU A 128 -10.80 -1.88 -17.73
C LEU A 128 -11.83 -1.03 -18.46
N ALA A 129 -12.33 0.04 -17.83
CA ALA A 129 -13.38 0.90 -18.41
C ALA A 129 -12.93 1.62 -19.69
N MET A 130 -11.64 1.95 -19.80
CA MET A 130 -11.06 2.63 -20.95
C MET A 130 -10.38 1.67 -21.94
N ASN A 131 -10.39 0.37 -21.65
CA ASN A 131 -9.60 -0.66 -22.34
C ASN A 131 -8.09 -0.31 -22.44
N LEU A 132 -7.52 0.19 -21.36
CA LEU A 132 -6.10 0.53 -21.20
C LEU A 132 -5.39 -0.51 -20.33
N GLU A 133 -4.91 -1.59 -20.95
CA GLU A 133 -4.21 -2.68 -20.25
C GLU A 133 -3.02 -2.23 -19.39
N PRO A 134 -2.14 -1.30 -19.83
CA PRO A 134 -1.02 -0.85 -19.00
C PRO A 134 -1.48 -0.17 -17.71
N LEU A 135 -2.59 0.57 -17.73
CA LEU A 135 -3.16 1.22 -16.55
C LEU A 135 -3.71 0.18 -15.57
N SER A 136 -4.39 -0.84 -16.10
CA SER A 136 -4.83 -1.98 -15.29
C SER A 136 -3.66 -2.71 -14.64
N PHE A 137 -2.62 -3.00 -15.41
CA PHE A 137 -1.43 -3.69 -14.90
C PHE A 137 -0.71 -2.86 -13.83
N LEU A 138 -0.63 -1.55 -14.02
CA LEU A 138 -0.12 -0.65 -12.99
C LEU A 138 -0.94 -0.75 -11.69
N GLY A 139 -2.27 -0.74 -11.78
CA GLY A 139 -3.14 -0.96 -10.62
C GLY A 139 -2.94 -2.31 -9.95
N ILE A 140 -2.67 -3.38 -10.71
CA ILE A 140 -2.35 -4.71 -10.17
C ILE A 140 -1.06 -4.67 -9.33
N LEU A 141 -0.01 -4.04 -9.85
CA LEU A 141 1.26 -3.89 -9.13
C LEU A 141 1.07 -3.15 -7.80
N LEU A 142 0.34 -2.03 -7.81
CA LEU A 142 0.08 -1.24 -6.60
C LEU A 142 -0.85 -1.99 -5.62
N THR A 143 -1.87 -2.70 -6.11
CA THR A 143 -2.75 -3.54 -5.29
C THR A 143 -1.97 -4.62 -4.56
N ALA A 144 -1.06 -5.30 -5.26
CA ALA A 144 -0.19 -6.31 -4.64
C ALA A 144 0.87 -5.68 -3.72
N GLY A 145 1.32 -4.46 -4.00
CA GLY A 145 2.21 -3.67 -3.16
C GLY A 145 1.61 -3.33 -1.79
N CYS A 146 0.29 -3.13 -1.72
CA CYS A 146 -0.44 -2.88 -0.48
C CYS A 146 -0.49 -4.10 0.47
N ILE A 147 0.10 -5.26 0.13
CA ILE A 147 0.10 -6.44 1.00
C ILE A 147 0.78 -6.15 2.35
N GLY A 148 1.76 -5.25 2.38
CA GLY A 148 2.41 -4.81 3.61
C GLY A 148 1.43 -4.12 4.56
N ASP A 149 0.67 -3.17 4.03
CA ASP A 149 -0.36 -2.44 4.77
C ASP A 149 -1.45 -3.39 5.28
N ILE A 150 -1.92 -4.29 4.42
CA ILE A 150 -2.93 -5.29 4.79
C ILE A 150 -2.40 -6.23 5.88
N ALA A 151 -1.13 -6.63 5.80
CA ALA A 151 -0.51 -7.50 6.80
C ALA A 151 -0.37 -6.78 8.16
N LEU A 152 0.04 -5.52 8.15
CA LEU A 152 0.13 -4.68 9.35
C LEU A 152 -1.26 -4.40 9.93
N TYR A 153 -2.25 -4.08 9.09
CA TYR A 153 -3.66 -3.91 9.45
C TYR A 153 -4.18 -5.14 10.20
N LYS A 154 -3.95 -6.34 9.66
CA LYS A 154 -4.36 -7.61 10.29
C LYS A 154 -3.67 -7.85 11.64
N LYS A 155 -2.43 -7.37 11.81
CA LYS A 155 -1.68 -7.51 13.07
C LYS A 155 -2.22 -6.55 14.14
N VAL A 156 -2.44 -5.28 13.80
CA VAL A 156 -2.96 -4.28 14.75
C VAL A 156 -4.43 -4.48 15.08
N SER A 157 -5.21 -5.11 14.19
CA SER A 157 -6.63 -5.43 14.44
C SER A 157 -6.86 -6.46 15.55
N LYS A 158 -5.80 -7.01 16.14
CA LYS A 158 -5.87 -7.92 17.30
C LYS A 158 -5.94 -7.18 18.63
N PHE A 159 -5.74 -5.86 18.63
CA PHE A 159 -5.71 -5.02 19.82
C PHE A 159 -6.97 -4.15 19.89
N PRO A 160 -7.34 -3.64 21.09
CA PRO A 160 -8.44 -2.71 21.26
C PRO A 160 -8.30 -1.46 20.38
N ASP A 161 -9.42 -0.93 19.91
CA ASP A 161 -9.44 0.20 18.96
C ASP A 161 -8.86 1.51 19.52
N ASP A 162 -8.92 1.67 20.84
CA ASP A 162 -8.41 2.80 21.62
C ASP A 162 -6.96 2.61 22.10
N ALA A 163 -6.38 1.41 21.95
CA ALA A 163 -4.98 1.16 22.25
C ALA A 163 -4.08 2.06 21.38
N LEU A 164 -2.93 2.46 21.92
CA LEU A 164 -2.01 3.36 21.22
C LEU A 164 -1.02 2.57 20.36
N VAL A 165 -0.73 3.08 19.18
CA VAL A 165 0.22 2.51 18.22
C VAL A 165 1.27 3.56 17.90
N LYS A 166 2.54 3.17 18.03
CA LYS A 166 3.70 3.93 17.56
C LYS A 166 4.29 3.25 16.34
N ASP A 167 4.45 4.01 15.29
CA ASP A 167 5.09 3.54 14.07
C ASP A 167 6.63 3.53 14.21
N HIS A 168 7.30 2.57 13.56
CA HIS A 168 8.76 2.50 13.55
C HIS A 168 9.31 3.36 12.40
N PRO A 169 10.34 4.19 12.60
CA PRO A 169 10.79 5.18 11.62
C PRO A 169 11.36 4.65 10.29
N SER A 170 11.49 3.34 10.11
CA SER A 170 12.24 2.77 8.97
C SER A 170 12.04 1.27 8.73
N LYS A 171 11.22 0.60 9.54
CA LYS A 171 10.96 -0.84 9.46
C LYS A 171 9.44 -1.04 9.43
N PRO A 172 8.94 -2.07 8.74
CA PRO A 172 7.51 -2.38 8.70
C PRO A 172 7.10 -3.05 10.03
N GLN A 173 7.06 -2.23 11.09
CA GLN A 173 6.91 -2.65 12.47
C GLN A 173 6.20 -1.55 13.24
N PHE A 174 5.31 -1.94 14.16
CA PHE A 174 4.71 -1.05 15.14
C PHE A 174 4.94 -1.53 16.56
N THR A 175 4.86 -0.59 17.50
CA THR A 175 4.75 -0.86 18.93
C THR A 175 3.35 -0.48 19.39
N VAL A 176 2.62 -1.43 19.98
CA VAL A 176 1.27 -1.22 20.53
C VAL A 176 1.36 -1.16 22.06
N TYR A 177 0.66 -0.20 22.66
CA TYR A 177 0.56 0.00 24.10
C TYR A 177 -0.88 -0.30 24.55
N GLU A 178 -1.04 -1.40 25.30
CA GLU A 178 -2.30 -1.87 25.91
C GLU A 178 -2.42 -1.37 27.36
#